data_AF-A0A2M7EHZ7-F1
#
_entry.id   AF-A0A2M7EHZ7-F1
#
_cell.length_a   1.000
_cell.length_b   1.000
_cell.length_c   1.000
_cell.angle_alpha   90.00
_cell.angle_beta   90.00
_cell.angle_gamma   90.00
#
_symmetry.space_group_name_H-M   'P 1'
#
loop_
_entity.id
_entity.type
_entity.pdbx_description
1 polymer ?
#
loop_
_entity_poly.entity_id
_entity_poly.type
_entity_poly.pdbx_seq_one_letter_code
_entity_poly.pdbx_strand_id
1 'polypeptide(L)' 'MALINKSKRTEADEKARWVEFLEIATDPAFEREFMQAMHIPHMKDLFPNLKTMLEKSGSKVEIKG' A
#
# COMPACT_ATOMS: atom_id res chain seq x y z
N MET A 1 12.33 -6.53 19.02
CA MET A 1 13.42 -5.74 19.67
C MET A 1 13.07 -5.25 21.09
N ALA A 2 11.83 -4.85 21.40
CA ALA A 2 11.46 -4.30 22.71
C ALA A 2 11.61 -5.26 23.93
N LEU A 3 11.72 -6.58 23.71
CA LEU A 3 11.96 -7.56 24.77
C LEU A 3 13.36 -7.37 25.39
N ILE A 4 14.38 -7.21 24.55
CA ILE A 4 15.80 -7.15 24.96
C ILE A 4 16.33 -5.71 25.10
N ASN A 5 15.57 -4.70 24.66
CA ASN A 5 15.98 -3.30 24.69
C ASN A 5 14.88 -2.42 25.30
N LYS A 6 15.15 -1.87 26.49
CA LYS A 6 14.22 -1.01 27.23
C LYS A 6 13.93 0.33 26.52
N SER A 7 14.93 0.94 25.88
CA SER A 7 14.74 2.17 25.12
C SER A 7 13.76 1.97 23.96
N LYS A 8 13.88 0.85 23.24
CA LYS A 8 12.92 0.49 22.19
C LYS A 8 11.50 0.22 22.69
N ARG A 9 11.33 -0.08 23.98
CA ARG A 9 10.00 -0.20 24.60
C ARG A 9 9.37 1.16 24.85
N THR A 10 10.14 2.11 25.38
CA THR A 10 9.68 3.49 25.56
C THR A 10 9.33 4.13 24.22
N GLU A 11 10.18 3.95 23.20
CA GLU A 11 9.90 4.45 21.84
C GLU A 11 8.59 3.88 21.29
N ALA A 12 8.32 2.59 21.48
CA ALA A 12 7.07 1.99 21.03
C ALA A 12 5.84 2.56 21.76
N ASP A 13 5.93 2.77 23.08
CA ASP A 13 4.84 3.40 23.88
C ASP A 13 4.58 4.83 23.43
N GLU A 14 5.65 5.58 23.15
CA GLU A 14 5.53 6.93 22.60
C GLU A 14 4.85 6.87 21.24
N LYS A 15 5.36 6.10 20.28
CA LYS A 15 4.80 6.01 18.92
C LYS A 15 3.34 5.57 18.91
N ALA A 16 2.95 4.64 19.77
CA ALA A 16 1.56 4.20 19.88
C ALA A 16 0.59 5.36 20.21
N ARG A 17 1.05 6.39 20.93
CA ARG A 17 0.25 7.60 21.24
C ARG A 17 0.12 8.57 20.07
N TRP A 18 0.97 8.46 19.06
CA TRP A 18 0.96 9.31 17.86
C TRP A 18 0.24 8.67 16.67
N VAL A 19 0.02 7.35 16.68
CA VAL A 19 -0.64 6.65 15.58
C VAL A 19 -2.15 6.87 15.67
N GLU A 20 -2.74 7.33 14.58
CA GLU A 20 -4.19 7.49 14.44
C GLU A 20 -4.79 6.28 13.75
N PHE A 21 -5.86 5.74 14.33
CA PHE A 21 -6.64 4.70 13.68
C PHE A 21 -7.57 5.33 12.64
N LEU A 22 -7.49 4.84 11.41
CA LEU A 22 -8.37 5.26 10.31
C LEU A 22 -9.42 4.19 10.05
N GLU A 23 -10.69 4.52 10.30
CA GLU A 23 -11.82 3.63 10.03
C GLU A 23 -12.26 3.74 8.56
N ILE A 24 -11.47 3.12 7.69
CA ILE A 24 -11.62 3.22 6.24
C ILE A 24 -13.01 2.75 5.74
N ALA A 25 -13.67 1.83 6.46
CA ALA A 25 -15.00 1.35 6.10
C ALA A 25 -16.09 2.44 6.13
N THR A 26 -15.85 3.55 6.84
CA THR A 26 -16.77 4.69 6.91
C THR A 26 -16.46 5.78 5.88
N ASP A 27 -15.31 5.69 5.21
CA ASP A 27 -14.90 6.68 4.21
C ASP A 27 -15.72 6.47 2.92
N PRO A 28 -16.53 7.46 2.49
CA PRO A 28 -17.35 7.34 1.28
C PRO A 28 -16.51 7.19 -0.01
N ALA A 29 -15.22 7.52 0.01
CA ALA A 29 -14.33 7.32 -1.14
C ALA A 29 -13.81 5.88 -1.22
N PHE A 30 -13.77 5.14 -0.11
CA PHE A 30 -13.07 3.85 -0.04
C PHE A 30 -13.58 2.83 -1.06
N GLU A 31 -14.89 2.64 -1.15
CA GLU A 31 -15.49 1.66 -2.07
C GLU A 31 -15.07 1.95 -3.52
N ARG A 32 -15.12 3.22 -3.91
CA ARG A 32 -14.74 3.65 -5.26
C ARG A 32 -13.26 3.42 -5.52
N GLU A 33 -12.37 3.81 -4.61
CA GLU A 33 -10.93 3.60 -4.79
C GLU A 33 -10.58 2.11 -4.80
N PHE A 34 -11.22 1.31 -3.96
CA PHE A 34 -11.06 -0.14 -3.92
C PHE A 34 -11.49 -0.78 -5.25
N MET A 35 -12.65 -0.42 -5.79
CA MET A 35 -13.12 -0.91 -7.09
C MET A 35 -12.14 -0.56 -8.24
N GLN A 36 -11.52 0.62 -8.20
CA GLN A 36 -10.51 1.00 -9.18
C GLN A 36 -9.25 0.14 -9.05
N ALA A 37 -8.83 -0.17 -7.83
CA ALA A 37 -7.67 -1.02 -7.55
C ALA A 37 -7.86 -2.51 -7.87
N MET A 38 -9.10 -2.98 -8.05
CA MET A 38 -9.36 -4.36 -8.47
C MET A 38 -8.95 -4.66 -9.93
N HIS A 39 -8.84 -3.64 -10.77
CA HIS A 39 -8.34 -3.82 -12.14
C HIS A 39 -6.83 -4.01 -12.12
N ILE A 40 -6.29 -4.83 -13.02
CA ILE A 40 -4.85 -5.04 -13.12
C ILE A 40 -4.31 -4.18 -14.28
N PRO A 41 -3.35 -3.26 -14.04
CA PRO A 41 -2.70 -2.96 -12.75
C PRO A 41 -3.48 -2.03 -11.82
N HIS A 42 -4.34 -1.18 -12.40
CA HIS A 42 -5.34 -0.34 -11.76
C HIS A 42 -6.28 0.20 -12.84
N MET A 43 -7.47 0.67 -12.48
CA MET A 43 -8.45 1.13 -13.48
C MET A 43 -8.07 2.46 -14.14
N LYS A 44 -7.32 3.31 -13.43
CA LYS A 44 -6.94 4.67 -13.87
C LYS A 44 -5.47 5.03 -13.71
N ASP A 45 -4.77 4.34 -12.82
CA ASP A 45 -3.40 4.73 -12.48
C ASP A 45 -2.45 4.02 -13.45
N LEU A 46 -1.40 4.73 -13.87
CA LEU A 46 -0.62 4.40 -15.07
C LEU A 46 0.53 3.44 -14.79
N PHE A 47 0.91 3.22 -13.53
CA PHE A 47 1.99 2.33 -13.11
C PHE A 47 3.23 2.37 -14.04
N PRO A 48 3.88 3.55 -14.20
CA PRO A 48 4.91 3.76 -15.23
C PRO A 48 6.10 2.81 -15.11
N ASN A 49 6.45 2.40 -13.89
CA ASN A 49 7.55 1.48 -13.64
C ASN A 49 7.23 0.01 -13.97
N LEU A 50 5.95 -0.34 -14.10
CA LEU A 50 5.52 -1.73 -14.31
C LEU A 50 5.95 -2.26 -15.68
N LYS A 51 5.91 -1.42 -16.72
CA LYS A 51 6.35 -1.81 -18.06
C LYS A 51 7.81 -2.25 -18.07
N THR A 52 8.69 -1.45 -17.47
CA THR A 52 10.13 -1.77 -17.33
C THR A 52 10.36 -3.05 -16.54
N MET A 53 9.53 -3.33 -15.52
CA MET A 53 9.63 -4.56 -14.72
C MET A 53 9.16 -5.81 -15.49
N LEU A 54 8.10 -5.70 -16.29
CA LEU A 54 7.59 -6.80 -17.12
C LEU A 54 8.58 -7.18 -18.23
N GLU A 55 9.19 -6.20 -18.89
CA GLU A 55 10.22 -6.41 -19.89
C GLU A 55 11.45 -7.14 -19.30
N LYS A 56 11.90 -6.72 -18.11
CA LYS A 56 13.01 -7.37 -17.40
C LYS A 56 12.71 -8.81 -16.99
N SER A 57 11.46 -9.12 -16.66
CA SER A 57 11.05 -10.47 -16.25
C SER A 57 10.76 -11.41 -17.42
N GLY A 58 10.81 -10.92 -18.66
CA GLY A 58 10.51 -11.72 -19.86
C GLY A 58 9.04 -12.12 -19.99
N SER A 59 8.15 -11.40 -19.30
CA SER A 59 6.72 -11.68 -19.28
C SER A 59 6.05 -11.22 -20.58
N LYS A 60 5.13 -12.03 -21.15
CA LYS A 60 4.40 -11.72 -22.39
C LYS A 60 3.09 -10.94 -22.16
N VAL A 61 2.90 -10.39 -20.95
CA VAL A 61 1.66 -9.72 -20.56
C VAL A 61 1.65 -8.30 -21.09
N GLU A 62 0.63 -7.96 -21.89
CA GLU A 62 0.39 -6.60 -22.38
C GLU A 62 -0.48 -5.82 -21.38
N ILE A 63 -0.01 -4.65 -20.96
CA ILE A 63 -0.78 -3.73 -20.12
C ILE A 63 -1.69 -2.91 -21.05
N LYS A 64 -3.01 -3.08 -20.91
CA LYS A 64 -3.98 -2.14 -21.50
C LYS A 64 -4.13 -0.97 -20.53
N GLY A 65 -3.58 0.18 -20.91
CA GLY A 65 -3.75 1.44 -20.20
C GLY A 65 -5.13 2.04 -20.42
#